data_AF-A0A969UT06-F1
#
_entry.id   AF-A0A969UT06-F1
#
_cell.length_a   1.000
_cell.length_b   1.000
_cell.length_c   1.000
_cell.angle_alpha   90.00
_cell.angle_beta   90.00
_cell.angle_gamma   90.00
#
_symmetry.space_group_name_H-M   'P 1'
#
loop_
_entity.id
_entity.type
_entity.pdbx_description
1 polymer ?
#
loop_
_entity_poly.entity_id
_entity_poly.type
_entity_poly.pdbx_seq_one_letter_code
_entity_poly.pdbx_strand_id
1 'polypeptide(L)'
;MNLFSQSKLKADPAKVQQLKTWIYERLKLDPEITVSISQLQCKEPGCPPIETAIAVLTQPAQQFKVHKTIDEIEQADLIQAFQAK
;
A
#
# COMPACT_ATOMS: atom_id res chain seq x y z
N MET A 1 -24.43 -17.64 -18.60
CA MET A 1 -24.14 -16.20 -18.43
C MET A 1 -23.20 -16.07 -17.25
N ASN A 2 -21.92 -15.75 -17.48
CA ASN A 2 -20.89 -15.71 -16.45
C ASN A 2 -21.05 -14.43 -15.60
N LEU A 3 -21.44 -14.59 -14.34
CA LEU A 3 -21.75 -13.50 -13.39
C LEU A 3 -20.68 -13.39 -12.28
N PHE A 4 -19.41 -13.58 -12.64
CA PHE A 4 -18.29 -13.40 -11.71
C PHE A 4 -17.40 -12.24 -12.14
N SER A 5 -17.96 -11.03 -12.20
CA SER A 5 -17.21 -9.77 -12.36
C SER A 5 -16.63 -9.29 -11.02
N GLN A 6 -16.03 -10.19 -10.23
CA GLN A 6 -15.44 -9.87 -8.91
C GLN A 6 -13.94 -9.50 -8.99
N SER A 7 -13.43 -9.18 -10.19
CA SER A 7 -11.98 -9.07 -10.46
C SER A 7 -11.37 -7.67 -10.27
N LYS A 8 -12.07 -6.67 -9.70
CA LYS A 8 -11.58 -5.27 -9.72
C LYS A 8 -11.08 -4.68 -8.38
N LEU A 9 -11.08 -5.42 -7.29
CA LEU A 9 -10.67 -4.90 -5.96
C LEU A 9 -9.69 -5.80 -5.19
N LYS A 10 -9.21 -6.89 -5.79
CA LYS A 10 -8.14 -7.70 -5.19
C LYS A 10 -6.81 -7.18 -5.69
N ALA A 11 -6.04 -6.58 -4.79
CA ALA A 11 -4.64 -6.26 -5.03
C ALA A 11 -3.91 -7.49 -5.56
N ASP A 12 -3.15 -7.34 -6.65
CA ASP A 12 -2.33 -8.43 -7.16
C ASP A 12 -1.30 -8.84 -6.07
N PRO A 13 -1.28 -10.11 -5.61
CA PRO A 13 -0.31 -10.56 -4.62
C PRO A 13 1.14 -10.34 -5.07
N ALA A 14 1.43 -10.40 -6.37
CA ALA A 14 2.76 -10.10 -6.91
C ALA A 14 3.11 -8.63 -6.70
N LYS A 15 2.15 -7.73 -6.92
CA LYS A 15 2.31 -6.29 -6.68
C LYS A 15 2.49 -6.00 -5.19
N VAL A 16 1.68 -6.60 -4.31
CA VAL A 16 1.84 -6.47 -2.84
C VAL A 16 3.24 -6.89 -2.41
N GLN A 17 3.75 -8.01 -2.93
CA GLN A 17 5.09 -8.48 -2.62
C GLN A 17 6.16 -7.50 -3.12
N GLN A 18 6.00 -6.98 -4.34
CA GLN A 18 6.89 -5.96 -4.90
C GLN A 18 6.94 -4.69 -4.04
N LEU A 19 5.76 -4.20 -3.60
CA LEU A 19 5.69 -3.05 -2.69
C LEU A 19 6.41 -3.34 -1.38
N LYS A 20 6.18 -4.52 -0.78
CA LYS A 20 6.90 -4.93 0.44
C LYS A 20 8.41 -4.87 0.23
N THR A 21 8.93 -5.50 -0.82
CA THR A 21 10.38 -5.46 -1.13
C THR A 21 10.89 -4.02 -1.18
N TRP A 22 10.21 -3.12 -1.89
CA TRP A 22 10.61 -1.72 -1.93
C TRP A 22 10.56 -1.04 -0.56
N ILE A 23 9.55 -1.33 0.26
CA ILE A 23 9.42 -0.79 1.61
C ILE A 23 10.60 -1.26 2.48
N TYR A 24 10.92 -2.57 2.49
CA TYR A 24 12.06 -3.11 3.24
C TYR A 24 13.39 -2.50 2.78
N GLU A 25 13.61 -2.39 1.46
CA GLU A 25 14.84 -1.81 0.91
C GLU A 25 14.98 -0.33 1.24
N ARG A 26 13.91 0.46 1.10
CA ARG A 26 13.93 1.92 1.31
C ARG A 26 14.04 2.29 2.78
N LEU A 27 13.31 1.60 3.65
CA LEU A 27 13.31 1.85 5.09
C LEU A 27 14.41 1.06 5.82
N LYS A 28 15.18 0.23 5.10
CA LYS A 28 16.21 -0.67 5.65
C LYS A 28 15.71 -1.47 6.84
N LEU A 29 14.52 -2.05 6.68
CA LEU A 29 13.85 -2.81 7.74
C LEU A 29 14.42 -4.23 7.82
N ASP A 30 14.52 -4.75 9.04
CA ASP A 30 14.80 -6.17 9.26
C ASP A 30 13.63 -7.04 8.76
N PRO A 31 13.91 -8.24 8.22
CA PRO A 31 12.87 -9.15 7.75
C PRO A 31 11.93 -9.65 8.86
N GLU A 32 12.29 -9.46 10.14
CA GLU A 32 11.45 -9.75 11.30
C GLU A 32 10.36 -8.67 11.50
N ILE A 33 10.54 -7.48 10.94
CA ILE A 33 9.59 -6.38 11.05
C ILE A 33 8.38 -6.66 10.17
N THR A 34 7.20 -6.72 10.77
CA THR A 34 5.99 -6.95 9.99
C THR A 34 5.54 -5.69 9.25
N VAL A 35 5.46 -5.79 7.92
CA VAL A 35 4.89 -4.77 7.04
C VAL A 35 3.50 -5.21 6.55
N SER A 36 2.48 -4.45 6.92
CA SER A 36 1.09 -4.63 6.49
C SER A 36 0.72 -3.58 5.44
N ILE A 37 0.10 -4.01 4.35
CA ILE A 37 -0.35 -3.14 3.25
C ILE A 37 -1.84 -3.42 3.04
N SER A 38 -2.67 -2.40 3.20
CA SER A 38 -4.12 -2.51 3.10
C SER A 38 -4.67 -1.39 2.22
N GLN A 39 -5.54 -1.75 1.27
CA GLN A 39 -6.33 -0.77 0.53
C GLN A 39 -7.63 -0.48 1.25
N LEU A 40 -7.94 0.80 1.41
CA LEU A 40 -9.13 1.32 2.05
C LEU A 40 -9.90 2.15 1.03
N GLN A 41 -11.23 2.03 1.03
CA GLN A 41 -12.08 2.83 0.16
C GLN A 41 -12.39 4.15 0.85
N CYS A 42 -11.95 5.27 0.26
CA CYS A 42 -12.31 6.60 0.76
C CYS A 42 -13.80 6.81 0.49
N LYS A 43 -14.61 6.97 1.54
CA LYS A 43 -16.06 7.21 1.46
C LYS A 43 -16.42 8.70 1.42
N GLU A 44 -15.44 9.57 1.28
CA GLU A 44 -15.63 11.02 1.29
C GLU A 44 -15.96 11.57 -0.10
N PRO A 45 -16.93 12.50 -0.20
CA PRO A 45 -17.25 13.13 -1.47
C PRO A 45 -16.07 13.98 -1.96
N GLY A 46 -15.49 13.61 -3.11
CA GLY A 46 -14.39 14.35 -3.74
C GLY A 46 -12.99 13.75 -3.54
N CYS A 47 -12.86 12.66 -2.78
CA CYS A 47 -11.59 11.94 -2.61
C CYS A 47 -11.48 10.81 -3.65
N PRO A 48 -10.27 10.47 -4.17
CA PRO A 48 -10.10 9.27 -4.98
C PRO A 48 -10.68 8.05 -4.25
N PRO A 49 -11.34 7.12 -4.96
CA PRO A 49 -12.16 6.10 -4.32
C PRO A 49 -11.36 5.14 -3.44
N ILE A 50 -10.02 5.06 -3.60
CA ILE A 50 -9.18 4.07 -2.93
C ILE A 50 -7.87 4.73 -2.47
N GLU A 51 -7.51 4.50 -1.21
CA GLU A 51 -6.19 4.79 -0.64
C GLU A 51 -5.51 3.48 -0.21
N THR A 52 -4.19 3.49 -0.12
CA THR A 52 -3.40 2.38 0.42
C THR A 52 -2.69 2.84 1.69
N ALA A 53 -3.01 2.19 2.80
CA ALA A 53 -2.33 2.34 4.06
C ALA A 53 -1.24 1.28 4.20
N ILE A 54 -0.03 1.72 4.53
CA ILE A 54 1.13 0.88 4.80
C ILE A 54 1.47 1.06 6.28
N ALA A 55 1.36 0.00 7.06
CA ALA A 55 1.72 -0.02 8.47
C ALA A 55 2.98 -0.88 8.66
N VAL A 56 4.01 -0.27 9.21
CA VAL A 56 5.28 -0.90 9.56
C VAL A 56 5.34 -1.02 11.09
N LEU A 57 5.32 -2.25 11.59
CA LEU A 57 5.31 -2.56 13.03
C LEU A 57 6.72 -2.47 13.65
N THR A 58 7.36 -1.31 13.52
CA THR A 58 8.61 -0.94 14.21
C THR A 58 8.35 -0.33 15.58
N GLN A 59 9.41 0.02 16.31
CA GLN A 59 9.35 0.82 17.52
C GLN A 59 10.14 2.13 17.32
N PRO A 60 9.48 3.30 17.15
CA PRO A 60 8.02 3.51 17.11
C PRO A 60 7.38 2.98 15.82
N ALA A 61 6.09 2.64 15.88
CA ALA A 61 5.35 2.17 14.71
C ALA A 61 5.23 3.28 13.66
N GLN A 62 5.40 2.92 12.39
CA GLN A 62 5.34 3.88 11.29
C GLN A 62 4.14 3.54 10.40
N GLN A 63 3.35 4.56 10.08
CA GLN A 63 2.25 4.42 9.15
C GLN A 63 2.44 5.41 8.01
N PHE A 64 2.24 4.93 6.79
CA PHE A 64 2.28 5.72 5.57
C PHE A 64 0.98 5.54 4.82
N LYS A 65 0.53 6.59 4.13
CA LYS A 65 -0.69 6.57 3.33
C LYS A 65 -0.38 7.05 1.92
N VAL A 66 -0.91 6.35 0.94
CA VAL A 66 -0.78 6.70 -0.48
C VAL A 66 -2.17 6.75 -1.07
N HIS A 67 -2.55 7.87 -1.68
CA HIS A 67 -3.87 8.06 -2.31
C HIS A 67 -3.94 7.41 -3.69
N LYS A 68 -3.57 6.13 -3.77
CA LYS A 68 -3.56 5.29 -4.97
C LYS A 68 -3.91 3.85 -4.62
N THR A 69 -4.32 3.08 -5.62
CA THR A 69 -4.49 1.63 -5.50
C THR A 69 -3.15 0.91 -5.44
N ILE A 70 -3.07 -0.28 -4.84
CA ILE A 70 -1.82 -1.07 -4.76
C ILE A 70 -1.23 -1.31 -6.16
N ASP A 71 -2.08 -1.58 -7.15
CA ASP A 71 -1.68 -1.80 -8.53
C ASP A 71 -1.03 -0.56 -9.19
N GLU A 72 -1.53 0.63 -8.86
CA GLU A 72 -1.03 1.91 -9.39
C GLU A 72 0.14 2.50 -8.59
N ILE A 73 0.43 1.96 -7.41
CA ILE A 73 1.57 2.44 -6.61
C ILE A 73 2.88 2.06 -7.28
N GLU A 74 3.70 3.08 -7.50
CA GLU A 74 5.07 2.92 -7.97
C GLU A 74 6.07 3.23 -6.86
N GLN A 75 7.33 2.89 -7.11
CA GLN A 75 8.39 3.15 -6.14
C GLN A 75 8.53 4.65 -5.81
N ALA A 76 8.26 5.53 -6.78
CA ALA A 76 8.27 6.98 -6.57
C ALA A 76 7.20 7.44 -5.57
N ASP A 77 6.00 6.86 -5.62
CA ASP A 77 4.91 7.18 -4.69
C ASP A 77 5.27 6.78 -3.25
N LEU A 78 5.90 5.61 -3.08
CA LEU A 78 6.39 5.16 -1.77
C LEU A 78 7.45 6.12 -1.21
N ILE A 79 8.38 6.57 -2.06
CA ILE A 79 9.42 7.53 -1.66
C ILE A 79 8.78 8.84 -1.21
N GLN A 80 7.82 9.37 -1.98
CA GLN A 80 7.09 10.57 -1.60
C GLN A 80 6.34 10.39 -0.26
N ALA A 81 5.68 9.25 -0.07
CA ALA A 81 4.97 8.95 1.17
C ALA A 81 5.90 8.83 2.38
N PHE A 82 7.13 8.33 2.20
CA PHE A 82 8.14 8.27 3.25
C PHE A 82 8.80 9.62 3.55
N GLN A 83 8.85 10.52 2.56
CA GLN A 83 9.42 11.86 2.68
C GLN A 83 8.44 12.87 3.28
N ALA A 84 7.13 12.68 3.08
CA ALA A 84 6.07 13.55 3.61
C ALA A 84 5.83 13.37 5.12
N LYS A 85 6.83 12.88 5.86
CA LYS A 85 6.78 12.52 7.28
C LYS A 85 7.08 13.70 8.20
#